data_AF-A0A653BTK1-F1
#
_entry.id   AF-A0A653BTK1-F1
#
_cell.length_a   1.000
_cell.length_b   1.000
_cell.length_c   1.000
_cell.angle_alpha   90.00
_cell.angle_beta   90.00
_cell.angle_gamma   90.00
#
_symmetry.space_group_name_H-M   'P 1'
#
loop_
_entity.id
_entity.type
_entity.pdbx_description
1 polymer ?
#
loop_
_entity_poly.entity_id
_entity_poly.type
_entity_poly.pdbx_seq_one_letter_code
_entity_poly.pdbx_strand_id
1 'polypeptide(L)'
;MPKRSLDRDAQDPNAVESEVGSVCKKVKEMLTRIALRRKAEKGTLQEIPEGPSDRDKSPSDATNNDLTDENQNSVEEGCDEETSCDTDWLETLDIPPLVAEVKEVDPISSSVSQWKQWFKYGTPAKRRRALKYKYEYLEGLGVPKMNSAVIRVLPRQMMSKDRSIATYHAALGKALTALKLAMVTAVNRQTDTAGSDLLQERFDDVACYMIDIMRRNVSARRKLVLCYGGIRQEAKRLLARSEVDSFLFGTRLPEHLRRNGIDVKNIGYQNFGEANYAMPEFNCYFTPQPVRML
;
A
#
# COMPACT_ATOMS: atom_id res chain seq x y z
N MET A 1 -31.21 -12.58 -48.07
CA MET A 1 -30.66 -12.37 -46.70
C MET A 1 -30.98 -13.60 -45.85
N PRO A 2 -29.98 -14.37 -45.37
CA PRO A 2 -30.25 -15.58 -44.59
C PRO A 2 -30.39 -15.24 -43.09
N LYS A 3 -31.42 -15.79 -42.46
CA LYS A 3 -31.65 -15.72 -41.01
C LYS A 3 -30.73 -16.75 -40.32
N ARG A 4 -29.79 -16.29 -39.50
CA ARG A 4 -29.02 -17.15 -38.58
C ARG A 4 -29.87 -17.50 -37.38
N SER A 5 -30.23 -18.77 -37.25
CA SER A 5 -30.78 -19.37 -36.03
C SER A 5 -29.68 -19.39 -34.96
N LEU A 6 -29.97 -18.82 -33.80
CA LEU A 6 -29.16 -18.92 -32.59
C LEU A 6 -29.72 -20.09 -31.78
N ASP A 7 -29.19 -21.28 -32.02
CA ASP A 7 -29.30 -22.38 -31.08
C ASP A 7 -28.40 -22.05 -29.89
N ARG A 8 -29.02 -21.69 -28.76
CA ARG A 8 -28.35 -21.58 -27.48
C ARG A 8 -28.48 -22.93 -26.80
N ASP A 9 -27.37 -23.66 -26.74
CA ASP A 9 -27.21 -24.85 -25.93
C ASP A 9 -27.57 -24.51 -24.48
N ALA A 10 -28.69 -25.06 -24.01
CA ALA A 10 -29.11 -24.97 -22.63
C ALA A 10 -28.17 -25.84 -21.78
N GLN A 11 -27.15 -25.21 -21.19
CA GLN A 11 -26.30 -25.87 -20.19
C GLN A 11 -27.14 -26.21 -18.96
N ASP A 12 -27.14 -27.51 -18.61
CA ASP A 12 -27.84 -28.06 -17.45
C ASP A 12 -27.32 -27.41 -16.16
N PRO A 13 -28.15 -26.63 -15.44
CA PRO A 13 -27.74 -25.93 -14.23
C PRO A 13 -27.27 -26.88 -13.11
N ASN A 14 -27.64 -28.16 -13.16
CA ASN A 14 -27.20 -29.15 -12.17
C ASN A 14 -25.72 -29.55 -12.31
N ALA A 15 -25.14 -29.44 -13.52
CA ALA A 15 -23.73 -29.76 -13.74
C ALA A 15 -22.81 -28.73 -13.06
N VAL A 16 -23.22 -27.46 -13.03
CA VAL A 16 -22.46 -26.36 -12.44
C VAL A 16 -22.45 -26.44 -10.91
N GLU A 17 -23.56 -26.83 -10.29
CA GLU A 17 -23.64 -26.98 -8.82
C GLU A 17 -22.75 -28.14 -8.30
N SER A 18 -22.63 -29.22 -9.08
CA SER A 18 -21.77 -30.36 -8.76
C SER A 18 -20.28 -30.00 -8.75
N GLU A 19 -19.82 -29.21 -9.74
CA GLU A 19 -18.43 -28.75 -9.80
C GLU A 19 -18.07 -27.80 -8.66
N VAL A 20 -18.96 -26.88 -8.31
CA VAL A 20 -18.76 -25.95 -7.18
C VAL A 20 -18.65 -26.71 -5.86
N GLY A 21 -19.49 -27.73 -5.65
CA GLY A 21 -19.41 -28.59 -4.47
C GLY A 21 -18.06 -29.33 -4.35
N SER A 22 -17.53 -29.83 -5.46
CA SER A 22 -16.23 -30.52 -5.52
C SER A 22 -15.06 -29.59 -5.16
N VAL A 23 -15.08 -28.35 -5.67
CA VAL A 23 -14.05 -27.34 -5.37
C VAL A 23 -14.08 -26.93 -3.89
N CYS A 24 -15.28 -26.68 -3.32
CA CYS A 24 -15.42 -26.34 -1.91
C CYS A 24 -14.88 -27.44 -0.97
N LYS A 25 -15.10 -28.72 -1.32
CA LYS A 25 -14.57 -29.86 -0.55
C LYS A 25 -13.04 -29.88 -0.55
N LYS A 26 -12.41 -29.69 -1.72
CA LYS A 26 -10.93 -29.65 -1.85
C LYS A 26 -10.30 -28.51 -1.06
N VAL A 27 -10.92 -27.32 -1.06
CA VAL A 27 -10.43 -26.16 -0.29
C VAL A 27 -10.49 -26.44 1.22
N LYS A 28 -11.58 -27.05 1.70
CA LYS A 28 -11.73 -27.39 3.13
C LYS A 28 -10.70 -28.43 3.60
N GLU A 29 -10.40 -29.42 2.77
CA GLU A 29 -9.35 -30.41 3.06
C GLU A 29 -7.95 -29.77 3.10
N MET A 30 -7.64 -28.87 2.15
CA MET A 30 -6.37 -28.16 2.11
C MET A 30 -6.15 -27.30 3.35
N LEU A 31 -7.16 -26.54 3.79
CA LEU A 31 -7.07 -25.70 4.99
C LEU A 31 -6.85 -26.54 6.26
N THR A 32 -7.51 -27.70 6.35
CA THR A 32 -7.30 -28.64 7.46
C THR A 32 -5.85 -29.15 7.51
N ARG A 33 -5.25 -29.48 6.35
CA ARG A 33 -3.84 -29.90 6.29
C ARG A 33 -2.87 -28.81 6.74
N ILE A 34 -3.13 -27.55 6.37
CA ILE A 34 -2.31 -26.41 6.80
C ILE A 34 -2.39 -26.21 8.32
N ALA A 35 -3.60 -26.31 8.89
CA ALA A 35 -3.79 -26.19 10.33
C ALA A 35 -3.05 -27.29 11.12
N LEU A 36 -3.06 -28.53 10.62
CA LEU A 36 -2.33 -29.64 11.24
C LEU A 36 -0.81 -29.47 11.18
N ARG A 37 -0.25 -28.97 10.07
CA ARG A 37 1.20 -28.69 9.96
C ARG A 37 1.66 -27.63 10.96
N ARG A 38 0.89 -26.54 11.10
CA ARG A 38 1.19 -25.49 12.09
C ARG A 38 1.13 -25.98 13.54
N LYS A 39 0.29 -26.99 13.83
CA LYS A 39 0.20 -27.58 15.17
C LYS A 39 1.39 -28.51 15.45
N ALA A 40 1.92 -29.19 14.44
CA ALA A 40 3.12 -30.01 14.56
C ALA A 40 4.39 -29.16 14.74
N GLU A 41 4.52 -28.04 14.02
CA GLU A 41 5.67 -27.13 14.12
C GLU A 41 5.78 -26.44 15.48
N LYS A 42 4.65 -26.26 16.20
CA LYS A 42 4.64 -25.70 17.56
C LYS A 42 5.01 -26.72 18.65
N GLY A 43 5.18 -28.00 18.31
CA GLY A 43 5.51 -29.07 19.26
C GLY A 43 6.99 -29.43 19.36
N THR A 44 7.89 -28.79 18.59
CA THR A 44 9.30 -29.20 18.46
C THR A 44 10.30 -28.12 18.89
N LEU A 45 9.98 -27.36 19.95
CA LEU A 45 10.98 -26.59 20.68
C LEU A 45 11.21 -27.27 22.02
N GLN A 46 12.20 -28.17 22.04
CA GLN A 46 12.74 -28.77 23.26
C GLN A 46 14.00 -27.98 23.66
N GLU A 47 14.08 -27.79 24.97
CA GLU A 47 14.99 -26.93 25.74
C GLU A 47 16.48 -27.20 25.48
N ILE A 48 17.27 -26.14 25.35
CA ILE A 48 18.74 -26.19 25.45
C ILE A 48 19.10 -25.94 26.93
N PRO A 49 19.80 -26.86 27.63
CA PRO A 49 20.28 -26.61 28.98
C PRO A 49 21.58 -25.79 28.93
N GLU A 50 21.63 -24.75 29.74
CA GLU A 50 22.85 -24.00 30.06
C GLU A 50 23.76 -24.82 31.00
N GLY A 51 25.08 -24.76 30.76
CA GLY A 51 26.11 -25.27 31.68
C GLY A 51 27.46 -24.56 31.46
N PRO A 52 28.31 -24.41 32.50
CA PRO A 52 29.18 -23.25 32.66
C PRO A 52 30.71 -23.53 32.60
N SER A 53 31.47 -22.43 32.45
CA SER A 53 32.80 -22.05 32.99
C SER A 53 33.83 -23.12 33.40
N ASP A 54 35.02 -23.10 32.76
CA ASP A 54 36.33 -22.71 33.36
C ASP A 54 37.59 -23.39 32.75
N ARG A 55 38.55 -22.51 32.41
CA ARG A 55 40.03 -22.55 32.54
C ARG A 55 40.93 -23.69 32.01
N ASP A 56 41.97 -23.18 31.30
CA ASP A 56 43.42 -23.40 31.46
C ASP A 56 44.23 -24.34 30.53
N LYS A 57 45.34 -23.74 30.04
CA LYS A 57 46.69 -24.27 29.73
C LYS A 57 47.05 -24.79 28.32
N SER A 58 47.86 -23.97 27.64
CA SER A 58 49.00 -24.27 26.73
C SER A 58 50.01 -25.28 27.36
N PRO A 59 51.08 -25.80 26.68
CA PRO A 59 51.79 -25.27 25.49
C PRO A 59 52.45 -26.26 24.48
N SER A 60 53.13 -25.67 23.47
CA SER A 60 54.32 -26.12 22.71
C SER A 60 54.13 -27.28 21.68
N ASP A 61 54.79 -27.38 20.53
CA ASP A 61 55.88 -26.66 19.87
C ASP A 61 55.98 -27.14 18.39
N ALA A 62 56.86 -26.50 17.60
CA ALA A 62 57.58 -27.03 16.43
C ALA A 62 57.10 -26.70 14.98
N THR A 63 57.75 -25.64 14.43
CA THR A 63 58.53 -25.57 13.16
C THR A 63 57.87 -25.78 11.78
N ASN A 64 57.86 -24.75 10.92
CA ASN A 64 58.95 -24.45 9.96
C ASN A 64 58.61 -23.28 8.99
N ASN A 65 59.64 -22.46 8.78
CA ASN A 65 59.94 -21.45 7.74
C ASN A 65 59.19 -21.53 6.39
N ASP A 66 58.88 -20.38 5.76
CA ASP A 66 59.73 -19.83 4.68
C ASP A 66 59.31 -18.41 4.21
N LEU A 67 60.31 -17.71 3.69
CA LEU A 67 60.55 -16.32 3.28
C LEU A 67 59.44 -15.55 2.52
N THR A 68 59.30 -14.23 2.75
CA THR A 68 59.85 -13.18 1.86
C THR A 68 59.59 -11.73 2.32
N ASP A 69 60.69 -11.00 2.30
CA ASP A 69 60.96 -9.61 1.91
C ASP A 69 60.47 -8.37 2.67
N GLU A 70 61.49 -7.55 2.93
CA GLU A 70 61.55 -6.31 3.67
C GLU A 70 61.02 -5.13 2.85
N ASN A 71 60.26 -4.23 3.48
CA ASN A 71 60.48 -2.81 3.26
C ASN A 71 60.09 -2.02 4.50
N GLN A 72 61.12 -1.58 5.23
CA GLN A 72 61.02 -0.70 6.38
C GLN A 72 60.82 0.74 5.90
N ASN A 73 59.77 1.41 6.38
CA ASN A 73 59.97 2.75 6.91
C ASN A 73 58.96 3.02 8.03
N SER A 74 59.53 3.41 9.18
CA SER A 74 58.91 3.88 10.41
C SER A 74 58.00 5.10 10.15
N VAL A 75 56.99 5.42 10.96
CA VAL A 75 57.03 5.80 12.39
C VAL A 75 55.62 5.65 13.01
N GLU A 76 55.61 5.34 14.30
CA GLU A 76 54.50 5.14 15.22
C GLU A 76 53.60 6.37 15.43
N GLU A 77 52.30 6.12 15.62
CA GLU A 77 51.30 6.81 16.47
C GLU A 77 49.93 6.28 15.97
N GLY A 78 49.24 5.35 16.63
CA GLY A 78 48.77 5.47 18.00
C GLY A 78 47.48 6.29 18.01
N CYS A 79 46.33 5.66 17.72
CA CYS A 79 45.00 6.03 18.23
C CYS A 79 43.95 5.04 17.73
N ASP A 80 43.52 4.17 18.64
CA ASP A 80 42.25 3.47 18.57
C ASP A 80 41.12 4.49 18.51
N GLU A 81 40.44 4.59 17.36
CA GLU A 81 39.08 5.12 17.32
C GLU A 81 38.20 4.02 16.72
N GLU A 82 37.72 3.16 17.62
CA GLU A 82 36.44 2.51 17.43
C GLU A 82 35.44 3.60 17.02
N THR A 83 34.92 3.51 15.81
CA THR A 83 33.72 4.23 15.40
C THR A 83 32.59 3.82 16.32
N SER A 84 32.49 4.53 17.45
CA SER A 84 31.32 4.70 18.27
C SER A 84 30.19 5.07 17.32
N CYS A 85 29.41 4.05 16.97
CA CYS A 85 28.18 4.22 16.23
C CYS A 85 27.25 5.02 17.14
N ASP A 86 27.13 6.33 16.87
CA ASP A 86 26.25 7.25 17.58
C ASP A 86 24.85 6.63 17.72
N THR A 87 24.60 6.09 18.92
CA THR A 87 23.31 5.59 19.40
C THR A 87 22.33 6.72 19.74
N ASP A 88 22.62 7.95 19.32
CA ASP A 88 21.92 9.18 19.74
C ASP A 88 20.67 9.53 18.90
N TRP A 89 20.43 8.86 17.77
CA TRP A 89 19.18 9.08 17.01
C TRP A 89 18.00 8.25 17.53
N LEU A 90 18.24 7.25 18.39
CA LEU A 90 17.18 6.45 18.99
C LEU A 90 16.48 7.16 20.16
N GLU A 91 17.08 8.22 20.71
CA GLU A 91 16.55 8.95 21.87
C GLU A 91 15.65 10.15 21.51
N THR A 92 15.42 10.41 20.21
CA THR A 92 14.61 11.56 19.75
C THR A 92 13.14 11.21 19.43
N LEU A 93 12.66 10.02 19.77
CA LEU A 93 11.25 9.68 19.63
C LEU A 93 10.70 9.06 20.92
N ASP A 94 10.64 9.89 21.97
CA ASP A 94 9.77 9.74 23.15
C ASP A 94 8.28 9.81 22.76
N ILE A 95 7.86 9.01 21.77
CA ILE A 95 6.46 8.70 21.55
C ILE A 95 6.23 7.36 22.23
N PRO A 96 5.69 7.33 23.46
CA PRO A 96 5.36 6.06 24.09
C PRO A 96 4.48 5.26 23.14
N PRO A 97 4.71 3.95 22.97
CA PRO A 97 3.83 3.13 22.17
C PRO A 97 2.43 3.26 22.75
N LEU A 98 1.53 3.95 22.04
CA LEU A 98 0.12 3.99 22.39
C LEU A 98 -0.39 2.56 22.29
N VAL A 99 -0.38 1.86 23.42
CA VAL A 99 -1.16 0.65 23.65
C VAL A 99 -2.61 1.12 23.60
N ALA A 100 -3.15 1.21 22.39
CA ALA A 100 -4.54 1.55 22.18
C ALA A 100 -5.37 0.40 22.74
N GLU A 101 -5.91 0.57 23.95
CA GLU A 101 -6.95 -0.29 24.47
C GLU A 101 -8.08 -0.33 23.44
N VAL A 102 -8.28 -1.49 22.81
CA VAL A 102 -9.40 -1.74 21.91
C VAL A 102 -10.66 -1.80 22.77
N LYS A 103 -11.26 -0.63 23.04
CA LYS A 103 -12.56 -0.56 23.71
C LYS A 103 -13.62 -1.05 22.74
N GLU A 104 -14.22 -2.19 23.05
CA GLU A 104 -15.42 -2.67 22.38
C GLU A 104 -16.55 -1.67 22.65
N VAL A 105 -16.90 -0.87 21.64
CA VAL A 105 -18.05 0.03 21.69
C VAL A 105 -19.26 -0.75 21.22
N ASP A 106 -20.30 -0.84 22.05
CA ASP A 106 -21.58 -1.42 21.66
C ASP A 106 -22.16 -0.63 20.47
N PRO A 107 -22.26 -1.23 19.27
CA PRO A 107 -22.72 -0.51 18.11
C PRO A 107 -24.21 -0.18 18.23
N ILE A 108 -24.61 1.02 17.82
CA ILE A 108 -26.03 1.33 17.56
C ILE A 108 -26.51 0.34 16.48
N SER A 109 -27.27 -0.67 16.91
CA SER A 109 -27.55 -1.89 16.13
C SER A 109 -28.21 -1.61 14.77
N SER A 110 -29.00 -0.54 14.66
CA SER A 110 -29.67 -0.12 13.43
C SER A 110 -28.70 0.39 12.36
N SER A 111 -27.65 1.13 12.77
CA SER A 111 -26.65 1.68 11.83
C SER A 111 -25.74 0.59 11.29
N VAL A 112 -25.27 -0.30 12.16
CA VAL A 112 -24.42 -1.42 11.73
C VAL A 112 -25.16 -2.37 10.79
N SER A 113 -26.45 -2.64 11.04
CA SER A 113 -27.28 -3.43 10.13
C SER A 113 -27.38 -2.80 8.75
N GLN A 114 -27.58 -1.48 8.69
CA GLN A 114 -27.61 -0.73 7.43
C GLN A 114 -26.25 -0.73 6.72
N TRP A 115 -25.14 -0.58 7.46
CA TRP A 115 -23.80 -0.63 6.89
C TRP A 115 -23.47 -2.01 6.33
N LYS A 116 -23.84 -3.09 7.03
CA LYS A 116 -23.72 -4.47 6.53
C LYS A 116 -24.51 -4.65 5.24
N GLN A 117 -25.73 -4.10 5.16
CA GLN A 117 -26.52 -4.14 3.94
C GLN A 117 -25.85 -3.38 2.79
N TRP A 118 -25.31 -2.18 3.03
CA TRP A 118 -24.59 -1.42 2.00
C TRP A 118 -23.26 -2.05 1.60
N PHE A 119 -22.59 -2.75 2.51
CA PHE A 119 -21.40 -3.51 2.19
C PHE A 119 -21.75 -4.65 1.22
N LYS A 120 -22.85 -5.37 1.47
CA LYS A 120 -23.27 -6.51 0.64
C LYS A 120 -23.86 -6.11 -0.71
N TYR A 121 -24.71 -5.09 -0.74
CA TYR A 121 -25.50 -4.74 -1.93
C TYR A 121 -25.13 -3.40 -2.56
N GLY A 122 -24.21 -2.66 -1.93
CA GLY A 122 -23.87 -1.29 -2.30
C GLY A 122 -24.88 -0.25 -1.78
N THR A 123 -24.47 1.02 -1.85
CA THR A 123 -25.36 2.15 -1.51
C THR A 123 -26.38 2.40 -2.63
N PRO A 124 -27.67 2.67 -2.33
CA PRO A 124 -28.68 2.96 -3.34
C PRO A 124 -28.26 4.08 -4.30
N ALA A 125 -28.56 3.93 -5.60
CA ALA A 125 -28.11 4.85 -6.65
C ALA A 125 -28.57 6.30 -6.40
N LYS A 126 -29.81 6.50 -5.95
CA LYS A 126 -30.36 7.82 -5.58
C LYS A 126 -29.51 8.50 -4.50
N ARG A 127 -29.18 7.77 -3.42
CA ARG A 127 -28.35 8.27 -2.32
C ARG A 127 -26.92 8.56 -2.77
N ARG A 128 -26.35 7.69 -3.59
CA ARG A 128 -25.01 7.86 -4.17
C ARG A 128 -24.90 9.13 -5.02
N ARG A 129 -25.92 9.41 -5.85
CA ARG A 129 -26.00 10.66 -6.64
C ARG A 129 -26.12 11.88 -5.73
N ALA A 130 -26.97 11.83 -4.71
CA ALA A 130 -27.12 12.94 -3.77
C ALA A 130 -25.78 13.25 -3.05
N LEU A 131 -25.09 12.22 -2.53
CA LEU A 131 -23.81 12.37 -1.86
C LEU A 131 -22.71 12.93 -2.78
N LYS A 132 -22.77 12.63 -4.09
CA LYS A 132 -21.82 13.13 -5.07
C LYS A 132 -21.85 14.66 -5.19
N TYR A 133 -22.99 15.31 -5.00
CA TYR A 133 -23.09 16.77 -5.18
C TYR A 133 -23.22 17.53 -3.86
N LYS A 134 -23.46 16.82 -2.74
CA LYS A 134 -23.67 17.44 -1.43
C LYS A 134 -22.40 18.04 -0.81
N TYR A 135 -21.24 17.43 -1.07
CA TYR A 135 -19.98 17.83 -0.44
C TYR A 135 -18.97 18.26 -1.50
N GLU A 136 -18.33 19.40 -1.27
CA GLU A 136 -17.17 19.86 -2.01
C GLU A 136 -15.90 19.16 -1.50
N TYR A 137 -14.76 19.44 -2.13
CA TYR A 137 -13.47 18.94 -1.67
C TYR A 137 -12.85 19.95 -0.71
N LEU A 138 -12.18 19.46 0.33
CA LEU A 138 -11.27 20.31 1.10
C LEU A 138 -10.12 20.76 0.19
N GLU A 139 -9.70 22.01 0.35
CA GLU A 139 -8.58 22.59 -0.38
C GLU A 139 -7.32 21.72 -0.23
N GLY A 140 -6.58 21.51 -1.32
CA GLY A 140 -5.39 20.65 -1.34
C GLY A 140 -5.65 19.14 -1.30
N LEU A 141 -6.86 18.68 -0.96
CA LEU A 141 -7.21 17.25 -0.85
C LEU A 141 -8.09 16.74 -2.01
N GLY A 142 -8.10 17.48 -3.11
CA GLY A 142 -8.75 17.07 -4.35
C GLY A 142 -8.00 15.93 -5.06
N VAL A 143 -8.69 15.25 -5.98
CA VAL A 143 -8.06 14.20 -6.80
C VAL A 143 -7.07 14.82 -7.78
N PRO A 144 -5.77 14.44 -7.77
CA PRO A 144 -4.80 14.96 -8.74
C PRO A 144 -5.17 14.58 -10.17
N LYS A 145 -5.08 15.52 -11.11
CA LYS A 145 -5.38 15.28 -12.52
C LYS A 145 -4.24 14.52 -13.20
N MET A 146 -4.57 13.64 -14.15
CA MET A 146 -3.55 13.03 -14.99
C MET A 146 -2.92 14.11 -15.89
N ASN A 147 -1.59 14.14 -16.01
CA ASN A 147 -0.89 15.09 -16.88
C ASN A 147 -1.23 14.82 -18.35
N SER A 148 -1.48 15.87 -19.14
CA SER A 148 -1.89 15.76 -20.55
C SER A 148 -0.87 15.02 -21.43
N ALA A 149 0.42 15.19 -21.16
CA ALA A 149 1.49 14.45 -21.84
C ALA A 149 1.35 12.93 -21.63
N VAL A 150 1.01 12.51 -20.41
CA VAL A 150 0.81 11.10 -20.04
C VAL A 150 -0.47 10.55 -20.68
N ILE A 151 -1.55 11.33 -20.67
CA ILE A 151 -2.84 10.92 -21.28
C ILE A 151 -2.68 10.52 -22.75
N ARG A 152 -1.83 11.24 -23.51
CA ARG A 152 -1.62 10.98 -24.95
C ARG A 152 -0.98 9.64 -25.25
N VAL A 153 -0.26 9.06 -24.28
CA VAL A 153 0.52 7.83 -24.47
C VAL A 153 -0.18 6.63 -23.82
N LEU A 154 -1.06 6.85 -22.84
CA LEU A 154 -1.74 5.76 -22.16
C LEU A 154 -2.88 5.16 -23.01
N PRO A 155 -3.01 3.82 -23.06
CA PRO A 155 -4.11 3.17 -23.74
C PRO A 155 -5.42 3.36 -22.97
N ARG A 156 -6.54 3.28 -23.69
CA ARG A 156 -7.90 3.49 -23.15
C ARG A 156 -8.21 2.60 -21.93
N GLN A 157 -7.72 1.36 -21.93
CA GLN A 157 -7.92 0.43 -20.82
C GLN A 157 -7.27 0.93 -19.52
N MET A 158 -6.07 1.49 -19.60
CA MET A 158 -5.36 2.06 -18.45
C MET A 158 -6.02 3.35 -17.99
N MET A 159 -6.47 4.19 -18.92
CA MET A 159 -7.27 5.37 -18.59
C MET A 159 -8.59 5.01 -17.88
N SER A 160 -9.22 3.89 -18.25
CA SER A 160 -10.40 3.39 -17.56
C SER A 160 -10.07 2.95 -16.13
N LYS A 161 -8.95 2.25 -15.92
CA LYS A 161 -8.47 1.86 -14.57
C LYS A 161 -8.14 3.09 -13.72
N ASP A 162 -7.43 4.08 -14.29
CA ASP A 162 -7.14 5.35 -13.62
C ASP A 162 -8.42 6.07 -13.17
N ARG A 163 -9.41 6.16 -14.07
CA ARG A 163 -10.70 6.80 -13.77
C ARG A 163 -11.45 6.10 -12.62
N SER A 164 -11.40 4.78 -12.55
CA SER A 164 -11.98 4.03 -11.43
C SER A 164 -11.31 4.38 -10.11
N ILE A 165 -9.98 4.38 -10.05
CA ILE A 165 -9.22 4.73 -8.84
C ILE A 165 -9.47 6.20 -8.45
N ALA A 166 -9.46 7.10 -9.43
CA ALA A 166 -9.78 8.52 -9.24
C ALA A 166 -11.20 8.73 -8.67
N THR A 167 -12.16 7.90 -9.07
CA THR A 167 -13.54 7.94 -8.55
C THR A 167 -13.59 7.53 -7.07
N TYR A 168 -12.83 6.51 -6.66
CA TYR A 168 -12.72 6.12 -5.25
C TYR A 168 -12.04 7.20 -4.41
N HIS A 169 -10.93 7.77 -4.90
CA HIS A 169 -10.27 8.90 -4.26
C HIS A 169 -11.23 10.09 -4.10
N ALA A 170 -12.00 10.43 -5.14
CA ALA A 170 -13.00 11.48 -5.08
C ALA A 170 -14.08 11.23 -4.00
N ALA A 171 -14.50 9.98 -3.82
CA ALA A 171 -15.47 9.62 -2.80
C ALA A 171 -14.89 9.80 -1.38
N LEU A 172 -13.62 9.43 -1.18
CA LEU A 172 -12.91 9.62 0.10
C LEU A 172 -12.75 11.09 0.45
N GLY A 173 -12.33 11.95 -0.49
CA GLY A 173 -12.20 13.39 -0.23
C GLY A 173 -13.54 14.05 0.17
N LYS A 174 -14.66 13.60 -0.41
CA LYS A 174 -16.00 14.05 -0.02
C LYS A 174 -16.43 13.53 1.33
N ALA A 175 -16.12 12.27 1.63
CA ALA A 175 -16.39 11.69 2.93
C ALA A 175 -15.57 12.40 4.04
N LEU A 176 -14.33 12.82 3.76
CA LEU A 176 -13.51 13.61 4.69
C LEU A 176 -14.11 15.00 4.93
N THR A 177 -14.66 15.63 3.89
CA THR A 177 -15.38 16.90 4.03
C THR A 177 -16.64 16.73 4.90
N ALA A 178 -17.41 15.66 4.69
CA ALA A 178 -18.55 15.34 5.52
C ALA A 178 -18.16 15.05 6.98
N LEU A 179 -17.01 14.39 7.19
CA LEU A 179 -16.44 14.12 8.51
C LEU A 179 -16.08 15.42 9.23
N LYS A 180 -15.37 16.34 8.55
CA LYS A 180 -15.05 17.67 9.08
C LYS A 180 -16.30 18.44 9.49
N LEU A 181 -17.34 18.44 8.66
CA LEU A 181 -18.60 19.10 8.99
C LEU A 181 -19.29 18.48 10.21
N ALA A 182 -19.27 17.14 10.32
CA ALA A 182 -19.81 16.44 11.48
C ALA A 182 -19.03 16.77 12.76
N MET A 183 -17.69 16.77 12.67
CA MET A 183 -16.79 17.15 13.75
C MET A 183 -17.05 18.57 14.25
N VAL A 184 -17.05 19.57 13.36
CA VAL A 184 -17.36 20.97 13.71
C VAL A 184 -18.74 21.08 14.38
N THR A 185 -19.73 20.36 13.87
CA THR A 185 -21.09 20.38 14.45
C THR A 185 -21.12 19.75 15.83
N ALA A 186 -20.36 18.68 16.07
CA ALA A 186 -20.38 17.96 17.33
C ALA A 186 -19.58 18.67 18.41
N VAL A 187 -18.37 19.15 18.08
CA VAL A 187 -17.52 19.96 18.97
C VAL A 187 -18.24 21.23 19.40
N ASN A 188 -18.85 21.97 18.46
CA ASN A 188 -19.58 23.21 18.80
C ASN A 188 -20.84 23.00 19.67
N ARG A 189 -21.32 21.75 19.82
CA ARG A 189 -22.49 21.42 20.63
C ARG A 189 -22.12 20.85 22.01
N GLN A 190 -20.88 20.47 22.22
CA GLN A 190 -20.40 20.02 23.52
C GLN A 190 -20.05 21.23 24.40
N THR A 191 -20.61 21.25 25.60
CA THR A 191 -20.28 22.24 26.64
C THR A 191 -19.10 21.81 27.51
N ASP A 192 -18.74 20.52 27.47
CA ASP A 192 -17.62 19.93 28.21
C ASP A 192 -16.39 19.81 27.30
N THR A 193 -15.27 20.39 27.74
CA THR A 193 -14.01 20.42 27.00
C THR A 193 -13.38 19.03 26.87
N ALA A 194 -13.44 18.20 27.92
CA ALA A 194 -12.82 16.87 27.88
C ALA A 194 -13.52 15.93 26.88
N GLY A 195 -14.85 15.99 26.81
CA GLY A 195 -15.63 15.24 25.82
C GLY A 195 -15.42 15.71 24.38
N SER A 196 -15.09 16.99 24.20
CA SER A 196 -14.76 17.58 22.90
C SER A 196 -13.40 17.10 22.38
N ASP A 197 -12.38 17.09 23.25
CA ASP A 197 -11.03 16.69 22.87
C ASP A 197 -10.97 15.22 22.46
N LEU A 198 -11.61 14.32 23.21
CA LEU A 198 -11.70 12.91 22.85
C LEU A 198 -12.45 12.70 21.53
N LEU A 199 -13.52 13.46 21.30
CA LEU A 199 -14.28 13.35 20.05
C LEU A 199 -13.46 13.83 18.85
N GLN A 200 -12.70 14.90 19.03
CA GLN A 200 -11.76 15.42 18.04
C GLN A 200 -10.69 14.38 17.70
N GLU A 201 -10.05 13.76 18.69
CA GLU A 201 -9.07 12.69 18.50
C GLU A 201 -9.65 11.55 17.63
N ARG A 202 -10.87 11.08 17.92
CA ARG A 202 -11.53 10.02 17.13
C ARG A 202 -11.83 10.43 15.70
N PHE A 203 -12.19 11.69 15.47
CA PHE A 203 -12.40 12.19 14.11
C PHE A 203 -11.08 12.30 13.35
N ASP A 204 -10.01 12.73 14.02
CA ASP A 204 -8.67 12.82 13.45
C ASP A 204 -8.10 11.42 13.11
N ASP A 205 -8.32 10.41 13.95
CA ASP A 205 -7.98 9.01 13.65
C ASP A 205 -8.63 8.53 12.34
N VAL A 206 -9.94 8.77 12.19
CA VAL A 206 -10.68 8.40 10.98
C VAL A 206 -10.15 9.18 9.77
N ALA A 207 -9.87 10.47 9.93
CA ALA A 207 -9.28 11.30 8.87
C ALA A 207 -7.93 10.75 8.42
N CYS A 208 -7.05 10.37 9.34
CA CYS A 208 -5.74 9.75 9.07
C CYS A 208 -5.89 8.49 8.21
N TYR A 209 -6.77 7.56 8.58
CA TYR A 209 -7.02 6.36 7.78
C TYR A 209 -7.53 6.68 6.36
N MET A 210 -8.41 7.68 6.22
CA MET A 210 -8.92 8.07 4.92
C MET A 210 -7.85 8.71 4.03
N ILE A 211 -7.01 9.57 4.60
CA ILE A 211 -5.88 10.21 3.92
C ILE A 211 -4.87 9.15 3.47
N ASP A 212 -4.61 8.15 4.28
CA ASP A 212 -3.75 7.03 3.93
C ASP A 212 -4.27 6.24 2.72
N ILE A 213 -5.57 5.97 2.66
CA ILE A 213 -6.18 5.33 1.49
C ILE A 213 -6.07 6.24 0.26
N MET A 214 -6.27 7.55 0.41
CA MET A 214 -6.10 8.53 -0.67
C MET A 214 -4.66 8.56 -1.20
N ARG A 215 -3.66 8.54 -0.31
CA ARG A 215 -2.23 8.44 -0.65
C ARG A 215 -1.90 7.14 -1.40
N ARG A 216 -2.47 6.02 -0.95
CA ARG A 216 -2.34 4.71 -1.64
C ARG A 216 -2.97 4.76 -3.03
N ASN A 217 -4.13 5.42 -3.20
CA ASN A 217 -4.75 5.62 -4.51
C ASN A 217 -3.87 6.45 -5.45
N VAL A 218 -3.24 7.53 -4.96
CA VAL A 218 -2.28 8.32 -5.75
C VAL A 218 -1.11 7.46 -6.18
N SER A 219 -0.55 6.68 -5.26
CA SER A 219 0.57 5.77 -5.52
C SER A 219 0.19 4.70 -6.56
N ALA A 220 -0.99 4.10 -6.45
CA ALA A 220 -1.49 3.11 -7.40
C ALA A 220 -1.65 3.69 -8.81
N ARG A 221 -2.19 4.91 -8.92
CA ARG A 221 -2.32 5.63 -10.21
C ARG A 221 -0.95 5.93 -10.82
N ARG A 222 0.03 6.38 -10.01
CA ARG A 222 1.41 6.59 -10.50
C ARG A 222 2.04 5.27 -10.97
N LYS A 223 1.93 4.20 -10.18
CA LYS A 223 2.44 2.86 -10.54
C LYS A 223 1.83 2.35 -11.84
N LEU A 224 0.53 2.54 -12.04
CA LEU A 224 -0.16 2.18 -13.29
C LEU A 224 0.57 2.79 -14.50
N VAL A 225 0.93 4.07 -14.45
CA VAL A 225 1.68 4.74 -15.53
C VAL A 225 3.13 4.25 -15.61
N LEU A 226 3.84 4.17 -14.49
CA LEU A 226 5.26 3.82 -14.47
C LEU A 226 5.53 2.38 -14.96
N CYS A 227 4.61 1.46 -14.71
CA CYS A 227 4.69 0.09 -15.19
C CYS A 227 4.30 -0.05 -16.67
N TYR A 228 3.74 0.98 -17.31
CA TYR A 228 3.33 0.89 -18.71
C TYR A 228 4.54 0.80 -19.64
N GLY A 229 4.60 -0.25 -20.47
CA GLY A 229 5.70 -0.47 -21.41
C GLY A 229 5.88 0.63 -22.47
N GLY A 230 4.81 1.35 -22.81
CA GLY A 230 4.83 2.36 -23.87
C GLY A 230 5.52 3.68 -23.53
N ILE A 231 5.98 3.89 -22.30
CA ILE A 231 6.71 5.10 -21.87
C ILE A 231 8.21 4.80 -21.84
N ARG A 232 9.01 5.73 -22.39
CA ARG A 232 10.48 5.62 -22.41
C ARG A 232 11.06 5.54 -21.01
N GLN A 233 12.16 4.80 -20.84
CA GLN A 233 12.74 4.56 -19.52
C GLN A 233 13.27 5.84 -18.86
N GLU A 234 13.82 6.76 -19.63
CA GLU A 234 14.28 8.08 -19.16
C GLU A 234 13.10 8.89 -18.62
N ALA A 235 11.99 8.92 -19.37
CA ALA A 235 10.77 9.60 -18.96
C ALA A 235 10.18 8.96 -17.68
N LYS A 236 10.19 7.63 -17.56
CA LYS A 236 9.76 6.93 -16.34
C LYS A 236 10.58 7.34 -15.11
N ARG A 237 11.90 7.46 -15.24
CA ARG A 237 12.77 7.90 -14.12
C ARG A 237 12.41 9.32 -13.65
N LEU A 238 12.12 10.22 -14.59
CA LEU A 238 11.68 11.58 -14.26
C LEU A 238 10.29 11.61 -13.64
N LEU A 239 9.33 10.87 -14.21
CA LEU A 239 7.99 10.73 -13.66
C LEU A 239 8.02 10.16 -12.24
N ALA A 240 8.87 9.16 -11.97
CA ALA A 240 9.00 8.54 -10.66
C ALA A 240 9.45 9.55 -9.58
N ARG A 241 10.33 10.48 -9.93
CA ARG A 241 10.89 11.51 -9.02
C ARG A 241 10.01 12.77 -8.89
N SER A 242 9.00 12.93 -9.76
CA SER A 242 8.13 14.10 -9.72
C SER A 242 7.28 14.16 -8.45
N GLU A 243 7.07 15.36 -7.91
CA GLU A 243 6.14 15.58 -6.80
C GLU A 243 4.69 15.56 -7.27
N VAL A 244 3.77 15.23 -6.36
CA VAL A 244 2.33 15.27 -6.62
C VAL A 244 1.79 16.61 -6.16
N ASP A 245 0.99 17.25 -7.00
CA ASP A 245 0.26 18.48 -6.67
C ASP A 245 -1.18 18.39 -7.22
N SER A 246 -1.69 19.47 -7.81
CA SER A 246 -2.93 19.43 -8.59
C SER A 246 -2.91 18.40 -9.75
N PHE A 247 -1.73 17.97 -10.17
CA PHE A 247 -1.47 16.91 -11.14
C PHE A 247 -0.70 15.73 -10.54
N LEU A 248 -0.93 14.55 -11.10
CA LEU A 248 -0.38 13.28 -10.61
C LEU A 248 1.16 13.20 -10.67
N PHE A 249 1.77 13.91 -11.61
CA PHE A 249 3.22 14.02 -11.79
C PHE A 249 3.69 15.48 -11.71
N GLY A 250 2.94 16.33 -11.03
CA GLY A 250 3.29 17.72 -10.82
C GLY A 250 2.92 18.63 -11.99
N THR A 251 2.61 19.88 -11.69
CA THR A 251 2.30 20.92 -12.67
C THR A 251 3.54 21.26 -13.51
N ARG A 252 4.73 21.13 -12.92
CA ARG A 252 6.03 21.44 -13.55
C ARG A 252 6.61 20.33 -14.44
N LEU A 253 5.87 19.24 -14.66
CA LEU A 253 6.33 18.12 -15.47
C LEU A 253 6.82 18.53 -16.87
N PRO A 254 6.12 19.41 -17.63
CA PRO A 254 6.57 19.80 -18.97
C PRO A 254 7.93 20.51 -18.97
N GLU A 255 8.23 21.31 -17.95
CA GLU A 255 9.52 21.96 -17.77
C GLU A 255 10.61 20.93 -17.46
N HIS A 256 10.32 19.97 -16.56
CA HIS A 256 11.27 18.91 -16.20
C HIS A 256 11.61 18.01 -17.39
N LEU A 257 10.63 17.64 -18.22
CA LEU A 257 10.88 16.84 -19.42
C LEU A 257 11.77 17.58 -20.42
N ARG A 258 11.45 18.86 -20.71
CA ARG A 258 12.21 19.70 -21.64
C ARG A 258 13.67 19.89 -21.20
N ARG A 259 13.90 20.14 -19.90
CA ARG A 259 15.26 20.29 -19.34
C ARG A 259 16.12 19.03 -19.50
N ASN A 260 15.51 17.86 -19.59
CA ASN A 260 16.18 16.58 -19.78
C ASN A 260 16.18 16.13 -21.25
N GLY A 261 15.90 17.03 -22.19
CA GLY A 261 15.91 16.73 -23.63
C GLY A 261 14.75 15.84 -24.10
N ILE A 262 13.69 15.67 -23.29
CA ILE A 262 12.52 14.87 -23.66
C ILE A 262 11.42 15.81 -24.19
N ASP A 263 11.06 15.64 -25.46
CA ASP A 263 9.89 16.32 -26.01
C ASP A 263 8.62 15.84 -25.28
N VAL A 264 7.84 16.79 -24.74
CA VAL A 264 6.58 16.57 -24.04
C VAL A 264 5.58 15.82 -24.92
N LYS A 265 5.66 15.96 -26.25
CA LYS A 265 4.83 15.23 -27.21
C LYS A 265 5.31 13.79 -27.44
N ASN A 266 6.52 13.45 -27.03
CA ASN A 266 7.20 12.20 -27.37
C ASN A 266 7.75 11.45 -26.14
N ILE A 267 6.99 11.45 -25.04
CA ILE A 267 7.34 10.68 -23.84
C ILE A 267 7.18 9.16 -24.04
N GLY A 268 6.41 8.75 -25.05
CA GLY A 268 6.20 7.37 -25.44
C GLY A 268 7.07 6.94 -26.61
N TYR A 269 7.00 5.67 -26.98
CA TYR A 269 7.50 5.23 -28.29
C TYR A 269 6.38 5.40 -29.32
N GLN A 270 6.70 6.02 -30.46
CA GLN A 270 5.71 6.37 -31.49
C GLN A 270 5.03 5.16 -32.15
N ASN A 271 5.56 3.94 -31.95
CA ASN A 271 5.10 2.71 -32.62
C ASN A 271 4.94 1.51 -31.67
N PHE A 272 4.47 1.70 -30.43
CA PHE A 272 3.93 0.56 -29.67
C PHE A 272 2.56 0.20 -30.26
N GLY A 273 2.56 -0.59 -31.33
CA GLY A 273 1.36 -1.23 -31.86
C GLY A 273 0.65 -2.04 -30.78
N GLU A 274 -0.60 -2.43 -31.06
CA GLU A 274 -1.53 -3.17 -30.18
C GLU A 274 -1.02 -4.57 -29.79
N ALA A 275 0.19 -4.68 -29.24
CA ALA A 275 0.68 -5.88 -28.61
C ALA A 275 -0.27 -6.19 -27.44
N ASN A 276 -0.90 -7.36 -27.50
CA ASN A 276 -1.73 -7.92 -26.45
C ASN A 276 -0.91 -8.04 -25.15
N TYR A 277 -0.90 -6.99 -24.35
CA TYR A 277 -0.32 -7.03 -23.03
C TYR A 277 -1.29 -7.78 -22.12
N ALA A 278 -0.98 -9.06 -21.86
CA ALA A 278 -1.29 -9.67 -20.59
C ALA A 278 -0.63 -8.79 -19.52
N MET A 279 -1.41 -7.89 -18.92
CA MET A 279 -0.95 -7.16 -17.75
C MET A 279 -0.52 -8.23 -16.75
N PRO A 280 0.72 -8.23 -16.23
CA PRO A 280 1.04 -9.05 -15.07
C PRO A 280 -0.05 -8.74 -14.06
N GLU A 281 -0.71 -9.77 -13.55
CA GLU A 281 -1.81 -9.59 -12.62
C GLU A 281 -1.34 -8.58 -11.58
N PHE A 282 -2.01 -7.44 -11.53
CA PHE A 282 -1.77 -6.44 -10.51
C PHE A 282 -2.24 -7.09 -9.22
N ASN A 283 -1.39 -7.93 -8.66
CA ASN A 283 -1.45 -8.36 -7.29
C ASN A 283 -1.14 -7.13 -6.47
N CYS A 284 -2.18 -6.32 -6.36
CA CYS A 284 -2.43 -5.46 -5.22
C CYS A 284 -2.71 -6.38 -4.02
N TYR A 285 -1.86 -7.39 -3.78
CA TYR A 285 -1.82 -8.01 -2.49
C TYR A 285 -1.40 -6.88 -1.56
N PHE A 286 -2.39 -6.38 -0.85
CA PHE A 286 -2.34 -6.19 0.58
C PHE A 286 -1.34 -7.21 1.13
N THR A 287 -0.06 -6.87 1.15
CA THR A 287 0.84 -7.43 2.14
C THR A 287 0.50 -6.63 3.39
N PRO A 288 -0.31 -7.16 4.32
CA PRO A 288 -0.36 -6.56 5.64
C PRO A 288 1.09 -6.46 6.10
N GLN A 289 1.54 -5.24 6.36
CA GLN A 289 2.78 -5.03 7.09
C GLN A 289 2.65 -5.88 8.37
N PRO A 290 3.64 -6.73 8.70
CA PRO A 290 3.59 -7.45 9.96
C PRO A 290 3.52 -6.40 11.06
N VAL A 291 2.37 -6.34 11.75
CA VAL A 291 2.25 -5.60 12.99
C VAL A 291 3.18 -6.32 13.95
N ARG A 292 4.35 -5.73 14.22
CA ARG A 292 5.21 -6.19 15.30
C ARG A 292 4.42 -5.95 16.58
N MET A 293 3.90 -7.03 17.16
CA MET A 293 3.42 -6.99 18.54
C MET A 293 4.68 -6.87 19.40
N LEU A 294 4.85 -5.70 20.00
CA LEU A 294 5.74 -5.47 21.13
C LEU A 294 5.02 -5.93 22.39
#